data_AF-A0A0L0SRF5-F1
#
_entry.id   AF-A0A0L0SRF5-F1
#
_cell.length_a   1.000
_cell.length_b   1.000
_cell.length_c   1.000
_cell.angle_alpha   90.00
_cell.angle_beta   90.00
_cell.angle_gamma   90.00
#
_symmetry.space_group_name_H-M   'P 1'
#
loop_
_entity.id
_entity.type
_entity.pdbx_description
1 polymer ?
#
loop_
_entity_poly.entity_id
_entity_poly.type
_entity_poly.pdbx_seq_one_letter_code
_entity_poly.pdbx_strand_id
1 'polypeptide(L)'
;MADQLQSQEVGDFIEALTDDVSRLRKCYGNIATMLDRDMAAIQTLRSSVRTELNRVEVAGRILDAVKKGTTAEMAYNRTYSIVRYFTEKEGEFRTRAAEYAQRLAEIEDHVASLARSQPPSPHAVAETIRAQNNSFLLLASQVAALHNQVEKLRDQYLVYRRQYHGDGKNPFGKAGKKKKRASSVVAAEGLRHVGNSVSMELLPTRADASQFKYPKPP
;
A
#
# COMPACT_ATOMS: atom_id res chain seq x y z
N MET A 1 -15.71 52.55 30.62
CA MET A 1 -16.69 51.46 30.84
C MET A 1 -17.11 50.81 29.53
N ALA A 2 -17.65 51.53 28.54
CA ALA A 2 -18.03 50.94 27.24
C ALA A 2 -16.85 50.28 26.49
N ASP A 3 -15.67 50.91 26.52
CA ASP A 3 -14.45 50.41 25.85
C ASP A 3 -13.90 49.12 26.49
N GLN A 4 -14.08 48.95 27.81
CA GLN A 4 -13.70 47.72 28.52
C GLN A 4 -14.65 46.56 28.22
N LEU A 5 -15.95 46.84 28.11
CA LEU A 5 -16.97 45.85 27.71
C LEU A 5 -16.75 45.37 26.28
N GLN A 6 -16.45 46.28 25.35
CA GLN A 6 -16.09 45.91 23.98
C GLN A 6 -14.79 45.09 23.92
N SER A 7 -13.78 45.41 24.74
CA SER A 7 -12.55 44.61 24.78
C SER A 7 -12.78 43.20 25.35
N GLN A 8 -13.71 43.04 26.30
CA GLN A 8 -14.11 41.75 26.84
C GLN A 8 -14.89 40.92 25.82
N GLU A 9 -15.88 41.51 25.14
CA GLU A 9 -16.63 40.79 24.09
C GLU A 9 -15.72 40.33 22.94
N VAL A 10 -14.74 41.15 22.55
CA VAL A 10 -13.75 40.77 21.53
C VAL A 10 -12.81 39.68 22.05
N GLY A 11 -12.43 39.72 23.33
CA GLY A 11 -11.63 38.68 23.98
C GLY A 11 -12.33 37.32 24.00
N ASP A 12 -13.58 37.30 24.46
CA ASP A 12 -14.43 36.10 24.51
C ASP A 12 -14.67 35.53 23.11
N PHE A 13 -14.85 36.40 22.10
CA PHE A 13 -14.98 35.98 20.70
C PHE A 13 -13.68 35.36 20.15
N ILE A 14 -12.52 35.94 20.46
CA ILE A 14 -11.21 35.40 20.03
C ILE A 14 -10.95 34.03 20.69
N GLU A 15 -11.30 33.87 21.96
CA GLU A 15 -11.18 32.59 22.67
C GLU A 15 -12.10 31.54 22.06
N ALA A 16 -13.37 31.88 21.85
CA ALA A 16 -14.34 31.00 21.18
C ALA A 16 -13.88 30.59 19.78
N LEU A 17 -13.38 31.54 18.98
CA LEU A 17 -12.85 31.25 17.64
C LEU A 17 -11.63 30.33 17.68
N THR A 18 -10.73 30.53 18.65
CA THR A 18 -9.54 29.68 18.84
C THR A 18 -9.93 28.25 19.21
N ASP A 19 -10.94 28.12 20.06
CA ASP A 19 -11.53 26.85 20.46
C ASP A 19 -12.16 26.12 19.27
N ASP A 20 -12.94 26.83 18.46
CA ASP A 20 -13.58 26.29 17.25
C ASP A 20 -12.55 25.83 16.21
N VAL A 21 -11.51 26.64 15.96
CA VAL A 21 -10.39 26.25 15.08
C VAL A 21 -9.67 25.01 15.62
N SER A 22 -9.47 24.93 16.93
CA SER A 22 -8.84 23.77 17.57
C SER A 22 -9.69 22.51 17.47
N ARG A 23 -11.01 22.63 17.64
CA ARG A 23 -11.99 21.54 17.46
C ARG A 23 -12.03 21.08 16.01
N LEU A 24 -12.08 22.01 15.07
CA LEU A 24 -12.07 21.70 13.63
C LEU A 24 -10.80 20.96 13.24
N ARG A 25 -9.63 21.40 13.73
CA ARG A 25 -8.35 20.73 13.46
C ARG A 25 -8.32 19.29 13.99
N LYS A 26 -8.84 19.06 15.20
CA LYS A 26 -8.98 17.71 15.77
C LYS A 26 -9.93 16.85 14.93
N CYS A 27 -11.09 17.39 14.57
CA CYS A 27 -12.07 16.70 13.74
C CYS A 27 -11.48 16.32 12.37
N TYR A 28 -10.80 17.26 11.72
CA TYR A 28 -10.10 17.03 10.46
C TYR A 28 -9.04 15.92 10.60
N GLY A 29 -8.21 15.96 11.64
CA GLY A 29 -7.21 14.92 11.90
C GLY A 29 -7.84 13.53 12.10
N ASN A 30 -8.97 13.46 12.80
CA ASN A 30 -9.73 12.23 12.98
C ASN A 30 -10.27 11.70 11.66
N ILE A 31 -10.92 12.56 10.86
CA ILE A 31 -11.47 12.19 9.54
C ILE A 31 -10.34 11.74 8.60
N ALA A 32 -9.21 12.45 8.56
CA ALA A 32 -8.06 12.07 7.75
C ALA A 32 -7.54 10.68 8.14
N THR A 33 -7.39 10.42 9.44
CA THR A 33 -6.93 9.11 9.94
C THR A 33 -7.93 7.99 9.61
N MET A 34 -9.24 8.26 9.71
CA MET A 34 -10.27 7.30 9.32
C MET A 34 -10.22 7.01 7.82
N LEU A 35 -10.07 8.04 6.98
CA LEU A 35 -9.96 7.87 5.53
C LEU A 35 -8.70 7.07 5.15
N ASP A 36 -7.58 7.30 5.81
CA ASP A 36 -6.36 6.52 5.59
C ASP A 36 -6.54 5.03 5.94
N ARG A 37 -7.27 4.74 7.03
CA ARG A 37 -7.64 3.37 7.42
C ARG A 37 -8.58 2.73 6.40
N ASP A 38 -9.61 3.46 5.96
CA ASP A 38 -10.56 2.99 4.95
C ASP A 38 -9.86 2.71 3.62
N MET A 39 -8.93 3.58 3.22
CA MET A 39 -8.10 3.39 2.04
C MET A 39 -7.28 2.09 2.14
N ALA A 40 -6.64 1.84 3.28
CA ALA A 40 -5.89 0.60 3.51
C ALA A 40 -6.81 -0.65 3.48
N ALA A 41 -8.01 -0.55 4.06
CA ALA A 41 -9.01 -1.63 4.02
C ALA A 41 -9.47 -1.91 2.59
N ILE A 42 -9.77 -0.87 1.81
CA ILE A 42 -10.15 -0.98 0.39
C ILE A 42 -9.02 -1.62 -0.43
N GLN A 43 -7.76 -1.21 -0.21
CA GLN A 43 -6.62 -1.79 -0.91
C GLN A 43 -6.46 -3.29 -0.61
N THR A 44 -6.64 -3.67 0.66
CA THR A 44 -6.61 -5.06 1.10
C THR A 44 -7.74 -5.87 0.47
N LEU A 45 -8.97 -5.34 0.51
CA LEU A 45 -10.13 -5.98 -0.12
C LEU A 45 -9.92 -6.15 -1.62
N ARG A 46 -9.42 -5.11 -2.32
CA ARG A 46 -9.14 -5.17 -3.76
C ARG A 46 -8.10 -6.24 -4.10
N SER A 47 -7.07 -6.40 -3.26
CA SER A 47 -6.07 -7.45 -3.42
C SER A 47 -6.68 -8.85 -3.23
N SER A 48 -7.52 -9.01 -2.21
CA SER A 48 -8.25 -10.24 -1.94
C SER A 48 -9.17 -10.62 -3.11
N VAL A 49 -10.01 -9.69 -3.58
CA VAL A 49 -10.91 -9.90 -4.73
C VAL A 49 -10.13 -10.30 -5.98
N ARG A 50 -9.00 -9.64 -6.27
CA ARG A 50 -8.15 -10.01 -7.42
C ARG A 50 -7.62 -11.45 -7.29
N THR A 51 -7.20 -11.83 -6.10
CA THR A 51 -6.70 -13.18 -5.81
C THR A 51 -7.80 -14.22 -6.01
N GLU A 52 -9.00 -13.96 -5.50
CA GLU A 52 -10.15 -14.85 -5.65
C GLU A 52 -10.65 -14.94 -7.09
N LEU A 53 -10.68 -13.82 -7.83
CA LEU A 53 -10.99 -13.85 -9.27
C LEU A 53 -10.00 -14.71 -10.06
N ASN A 54 -8.70 -14.59 -9.77
CA ASN A 54 -7.68 -15.45 -10.40
C ASN A 54 -7.89 -16.94 -10.03
N ARG A 55 -8.30 -17.24 -8.79
CA ARG A 55 -8.63 -18.61 -8.36
C ARG A 55 -9.83 -19.18 -9.14
N VAL A 56 -10.88 -18.38 -9.30
CA VAL A 56 -12.07 -18.75 -10.11
C VAL A 56 -11.71 -18.92 -11.58
N GLU A 57 -10.86 -18.06 -12.14
CA GLU A 57 -10.40 -18.18 -13.53
C GLU A 57 -9.62 -19.48 -13.75
N VAL A 58 -8.71 -19.83 -12.84
CA VAL A 58 -8.00 -21.12 -12.87
C VAL A 58 -8.99 -22.29 -12.79
N ALA A 59 -9.97 -22.23 -11.88
CA ALA A 59 -11.02 -23.24 -11.77
C ALA A 59 -11.86 -23.37 -13.06
N GLY A 60 -12.16 -22.24 -13.73
CA GLY A 60 -12.85 -22.21 -15.02
C GLY A 60 -12.04 -22.88 -16.13
N ARG A 61 -10.75 -22.56 -16.24
CA ARG A 61 -9.83 -23.20 -17.21
C ARG A 61 -9.71 -24.70 -16.98
N ILE A 62 -9.66 -25.13 -15.72
CA ILE A 62 -9.71 -26.54 -15.33
C ILE A 62 -11.00 -27.17 -15.86
N LEU A 63 -12.18 -26.60 -15.54
CA LEU A 63 -13.46 -27.15 -15.96
C LEU A 63 -13.57 -27.26 -17.49
N ASP A 64 -13.17 -26.23 -18.22
CA ASP A 64 -13.20 -26.22 -19.69
C ASP A 64 -12.27 -27.29 -20.28
N ALA A 65 -11.10 -27.50 -19.69
CA ALA A 65 -10.18 -28.56 -20.11
C ALA A 65 -10.73 -29.97 -19.80
N VAL A 66 -11.55 -30.14 -18.76
CA VAL A 66 -12.26 -31.42 -18.54
C VAL A 66 -13.28 -31.65 -19.65
N LYS A 67 -14.08 -30.63 -19.98
CA LYS A 67 -15.16 -30.73 -20.98
C LYS A 67 -14.65 -31.00 -22.39
N LYS A 68 -13.49 -30.46 -22.77
CA LYS A 68 -12.93 -30.57 -24.14
C LYS A 68 -12.10 -31.83 -24.38
N GLY A 69 -11.96 -32.71 -23.38
CA GLY A 69 -11.03 -33.84 -23.42
C GLY A 69 -9.62 -33.43 -22.99
N THR A 70 -9.03 -34.22 -22.08
CA THR A 70 -7.77 -33.85 -21.41
C THR A 70 -6.58 -34.57 -22.05
N THR A 71 -5.57 -33.83 -22.50
CA THR A 71 -4.26 -34.39 -22.88
C THR A 71 -3.38 -34.59 -21.63
N ALA A 72 -2.37 -35.46 -21.70
CA ALA A 72 -1.49 -35.76 -20.55
C ALA A 72 -0.82 -34.50 -19.94
N GLU A 73 -0.40 -33.55 -20.78
CA GLU A 73 0.20 -32.28 -20.35
C GLU A 73 -0.81 -31.36 -19.64
N MET A 74 -2.07 -31.33 -20.13
CA MET A 74 -3.15 -30.60 -19.44
C MET A 74 -3.54 -31.24 -18.11
N ALA A 75 -3.45 -32.57 -17.98
CA ALA A 75 -3.69 -33.28 -16.72
C ALA A 75 -2.64 -32.93 -15.66
N TYR A 76 -1.36 -32.85 -16.02
CA TYR A 76 -0.29 -32.47 -15.09
C TYR A 76 -0.45 -31.03 -14.57
N ASN A 77 -0.65 -30.07 -15.48
CA ASN A 77 -0.84 -28.66 -15.12
C ASN A 77 -2.07 -28.44 -14.22
N ARG A 78 -3.15 -29.20 -14.48
CA ARG A 78 -4.35 -29.23 -13.64
C ARG A 78 -4.03 -29.69 -12.22
N THR A 79 -3.41 -30.85 -12.07
CA THR A 79 -3.08 -31.41 -10.75
C THR A 79 -2.18 -30.46 -9.95
N TYR A 80 -1.18 -29.86 -10.60
CA TYR A 80 -0.33 -28.85 -9.96
C TYR A 80 -1.13 -27.65 -9.44
N SER A 81 -2.03 -27.10 -10.27
CA SER A 81 -2.83 -25.92 -9.88
C SER A 81 -3.80 -26.18 -8.71
N ILE A 82 -4.38 -27.38 -8.65
CA ILE A 82 -5.29 -27.81 -7.57
C ILE A 82 -4.50 -28.01 -6.27
N VAL A 83 -3.38 -28.74 -6.34
CA VAL A 83 -2.51 -28.98 -5.17
C VAL A 83 -2.02 -27.65 -4.61
N ARG A 84 -1.52 -26.75 -5.48
CA ARG A 84 -1.06 -25.41 -5.06
C ARG A 84 -2.16 -24.63 -4.32
N TYR A 85 -3.38 -24.63 -4.84
CA TYR A 85 -4.50 -23.95 -4.19
C TYR A 85 -4.75 -24.48 -2.77
N PHE A 86 -4.82 -25.81 -2.59
CA PHE A 86 -5.07 -26.38 -1.28
C PHE A 86 -3.90 -26.19 -0.31
N THR A 87 -2.66 -26.26 -0.77
CA THR A 87 -1.47 -25.95 0.05
C THR A 87 -1.48 -24.48 0.52
N GLU A 88 -1.80 -23.53 -0.38
CA GLU A 88 -1.95 -22.13 -0.01
C GLU A 88 -3.08 -21.94 1.03
N LYS A 89 -4.24 -22.59 0.81
CA LYS A 89 -5.39 -22.51 1.74
C LYS A 89 -5.09 -23.12 3.10
N GLU A 90 -4.38 -24.24 3.16
CA GLU A 90 -3.93 -24.82 4.41
C GLU A 90 -3.04 -23.85 5.19
N GLY A 91 -2.09 -23.19 4.50
CA GLY A 91 -1.24 -22.15 5.11
C GLY A 91 -2.05 -20.95 5.63
N GLU A 92 -3.03 -20.47 4.86
CA GLU A 92 -3.96 -19.42 5.28
C GLU A 92 -4.76 -19.82 6.54
N PHE A 93 -5.22 -21.07 6.62
CA PHE A 93 -5.93 -21.56 7.82
C PHE A 93 -5.02 -21.68 9.02
N ARG A 94 -3.81 -22.22 8.85
CA ARG A 94 -2.84 -22.35 9.93
C ARG A 94 -2.48 -20.99 10.54
N THR A 95 -2.26 -20.00 9.69
CA THR A 95 -1.96 -18.62 10.13
C THR A 95 -3.14 -18.03 10.92
N ARG A 96 -4.37 -18.16 10.39
CA ARG A 96 -5.57 -17.67 11.09
C ARG A 96 -5.81 -18.37 12.43
N ALA A 97 -5.59 -19.67 12.50
CA ALA A 97 -5.73 -20.42 13.76
C ALA A 97 -4.73 -19.91 14.83
N ALA A 98 -3.49 -19.63 14.43
CA ALA A 98 -2.49 -19.05 15.32
C ALA A 98 -2.88 -17.63 15.77
N GLU A 99 -3.37 -16.79 14.85
CA GLU A 99 -3.88 -15.45 15.19
C GLU A 99 -5.07 -15.50 16.16
N TYR A 100 -6.00 -16.43 15.96
CA TYR A 100 -7.13 -16.60 16.88
C TYR A 100 -6.69 -17.06 18.27
N ALA A 101 -5.75 -18.01 18.35
CA ALA A 101 -5.19 -18.45 19.63
C ALA A 101 -4.49 -17.30 20.36
N GLN A 102 -3.70 -16.49 19.65
CA GLN A 102 -3.06 -15.32 20.22
C GLN A 102 -4.09 -14.30 20.75
N ARG A 103 -5.11 -13.98 19.95
CA ARG A 103 -6.16 -13.03 20.35
C ARG A 103 -6.96 -13.53 21.56
N LEU A 104 -7.22 -14.83 21.64
CA LEU A 104 -7.86 -15.42 22.81
C LEU A 104 -7.00 -15.24 24.06
N ALA A 105 -5.69 -15.52 23.97
CA ALA A 105 -4.77 -15.29 25.08
C ALA A 105 -4.71 -13.81 25.50
N GLU A 106 -4.71 -12.87 24.54
CA GLU A 106 -4.76 -11.42 24.82
C GLU A 106 -6.06 -11.02 25.52
N ILE A 107 -7.21 -11.58 25.11
CA ILE A 107 -8.51 -11.34 25.76
C ILE A 107 -8.50 -11.90 27.18
N GLU A 108 -7.99 -13.11 27.38
CA GLU A 108 -7.89 -13.74 28.69
C GLU A 108 -7.03 -12.91 29.65
N ASP A 109 -5.86 -12.46 29.21
CA ASP A 109 -4.99 -11.59 30.00
C ASP A 109 -5.64 -10.24 30.28
N HIS A 110 -6.31 -9.65 29.28
CA HIS A 110 -7.03 -8.39 29.47
C HIS A 110 -8.16 -8.53 30.50
N VAL A 111 -8.97 -9.58 30.42
CA VAL A 111 -10.04 -9.86 31.41
C VAL A 111 -9.44 -10.09 32.80
N ALA A 112 -8.34 -10.84 32.91
CA ALA A 112 -7.65 -11.04 34.17
C ALA A 112 -7.09 -9.73 34.75
N SER A 113 -6.63 -8.82 33.89
CA SER A 113 -6.15 -7.50 34.28
C SER A 113 -7.28 -6.58 34.78
N LEU A 114 -8.45 -6.62 34.15
CA LEU A 114 -9.63 -5.84 34.56
C LEU A 114 -10.09 -6.24 35.96
N ALA A 115 -10.06 -7.53 36.29
CA ALA A 115 -10.37 -8.03 37.63
C ALA A 115 -9.40 -7.50 38.72
N ARG A 116 -8.20 -7.05 38.33
CA ARG A 116 -7.15 -6.54 39.23
C ARG A 116 -6.93 -5.02 39.10
N SER A 117 -7.71 -4.33 38.28
CA SER A 117 -7.44 -2.94 37.91
C SER A 117 -7.70 -1.98 39.08
N GLN A 118 -6.65 -1.31 39.56
CA GLN A 118 -6.78 -0.12 40.42
C GLN A 118 -6.95 1.15 39.57
N PRO A 119 -7.60 2.20 40.09
CA PRO A 119 -7.71 3.48 39.39
C PRO A 119 -6.31 4.05 39.09
N PRO A 120 -6.10 4.61 37.88
CA PRO A 120 -4.78 5.08 37.47
C PRO A 120 -4.29 6.22 38.38
N SER A 121 -3.09 6.07 38.93
CA SER A 121 -2.47 7.14 39.70
C SER A 121 -1.84 8.18 38.75
N PRO A 122 -1.93 9.50 39.06
CA PRO A 122 -1.30 10.52 38.23
C PRO A 122 0.21 10.32 38.04
N HIS A 123 0.88 9.75 39.05
CA HIS A 123 2.30 9.38 38.97
C HIS A 123 2.56 8.27 37.94
N ALA A 124 1.73 7.22 37.95
CA ALA A 124 1.83 6.13 36.99
C ALA A 124 1.61 6.61 35.54
N VAL A 125 0.73 7.60 35.33
CA VAL A 125 0.53 8.22 34.01
C VAL A 125 1.81 8.92 33.55
N ALA A 126 2.42 9.74 34.41
CA ALA A 126 3.66 10.44 34.08
C ALA A 126 4.81 9.46 33.77
N GLU A 127 4.92 8.39 34.55
CA GLU A 127 5.90 7.32 34.31
C GLU A 127 5.65 6.60 33.00
N THR A 128 4.39 6.26 32.70
CA THR A 128 3.99 5.64 31.43
C THR A 128 4.35 6.52 30.24
N ILE A 129 4.11 7.84 30.32
CA ILE A 129 4.49 8.79 29.25
C ILE A 129 6.01 8.81 29.05
N ARG A 130 6.80 8.79 30.13
CA ARG A 130 8.27 8.71 30.01
C ARG A 130 8.72 7.39 29.37
N ALA A 131 8.13 6.28 29.76
CA ALA A 131 8.42 4.98 29.18
C ALA A 131 8.04 4.91 27.68
N GLN A 132 6.91 5.49 27.29
CA GLN A 132 6.49 5.63 25.90
C GLN A 132 7.47 6.50 25.09
N ASN A 133 7.91 7.64 25.64
CA ASN A 133 8.90 8.49 24.99
C ASN A 133 10.23 7.76 24.79
N ASN A 134 10.72 7.02 25.80
CA ASN A 134 11.94 6.23 25.67
C ASN A 134 11.80 5.14 24.60
N SER A 135 10.65 4.46 24.55
CA SER A 135 10.34 3.47 23.51
C SER A 135 10.32 4.10 22.12
N PHE A 136 9.75 5.31 21.98
CA PHE A 136 9.74 6.06 20.74
C PHE A 136 11.16 6.43 20.29
N LEU A 137 12.01 6.92 21.20
CA LEU A 137 13.41 7.23 20.89
C LEU A 137 14.20 5.99 20.46
N LEU A 138 13.98 4.86 21.14
CA LEU A 138 14.59 3.59 20.76
C LEU A 138 14.17 3.18 19.34
N LEU A 139 12.88 3.19 19.05
CA LEU A 139 12.36 2.88 17.71
C LEU A 139 12.89 3.85 16.65
N ALA A 140 12.94 5.15 16.94
CA ALA A 140 13.51 6.15 16.03
C ALA A 140 14.99 5.86 15.73
N SER A 141 15.77 5.46 16.73
CA SER A 141 17.16 5.05 16.54
C SER A 141 17.30 3.82 15.65
N GLN A 142 16.42 2.81 15.83
CA GLN A 142 16.40 1.59 15.01
C GLN A 142 15.99 1.91 13.57
N VAL A 143 14.98 2.75 13.37
CA VAL A 143 14.55 3.20 12.04
C VAL A 143 15.65 3.99 11.35
N ALA A 144 16.36 4.88 12.06
CA ALA A 144 17.49 5.63 11.52
C ALA A 144 18.65 4.69 11.12
N ALA A 145 18.97 3.70 11.96
CA ALA A 145 19.97 2.69 11.65
C ALA A 145 19.60 1.87 10.41
N LEU A 146 18.35 1.40 10.33
CA LEU A 146 17.84 0.66 9.18
C LEU A 146 17.84 1.53 7.92
N HIS A 147 17.42 2.79 8.02
CA HIS A 147 17.47 3.75 6.91
C HIS A 147 18.89 3.90 6.38
N ASN A 148 19.87 4.09 7.26
CA ASN A 148 21.28 4.19 6.87
C ASN A 148 21.80 2.89 6.22
N GLN A 149 21.37 1.72 6.69
CA GLN A 149 21.71 0.44 6.07
C GLN A 149 21.13 0.33 4.65
N VAL A 150 19.88 0.73 4.46
CA VAL A 150 19.21 0.73 3.15
C VAL A 150 19.89 1.71 2.19
N GLU A 151 20.23 2.92 2.66
CA GLU A 151 20.96 3.91 1.87
C GLU A 151 22.34 3.39 1.45
N LYS A 152 23.07 2.73 2.36
CA LYS A 152 24.36 2.11 2.05
C LYS A 152 24.23 1.00 1.00
N LEU A 153 23.23 0.13 1.13
CA LEU A 153 22.94 -0.93 0.14
C LEU A 153 22.58 -0.33 -1.23
N ARG A 154 21.80 0.75 -1.24
CA ARG A 154 21.44 1.48 -2.45
C ARG A 154 22.70 2.02 -3.15
N ASP A 155 23.59 2.65 -2.41
CA ASP A 155 24.81 3.23 -2.96
C ASP A 155 25.77 2.15 -3.47
N GLN A 156 25.92 1.04 -2.73
CA GLN A 156 26.66 -0.15 -3.18
C GLN A 156 26.10 -0.72 -4.48
N TYR A 157 24.77 -0.83 -4.60
CA TYR A 157 24.12 -1.28 -5.82
C TYR A 157 24.38 -0.34 -6.99
N LEU A 158 24.35 0.97 -6.79
CA LEU A 158 24.64 1.95 -7.84
C LEU A 158 26.09 1.86 -8.33
N VAL A 159 27.04 1.63 -7.42
CA VAL A 159 28.45 1.39 -7.77
C VAL A 159 28.59 0.10 -8.58
N TYR A 160 28.01 -1.00 -8.08
CA TYR A 160 27.99 -2.29 -8.79
C TYR A 160 27.39 -2.15 -10.20
N ARG A 161 26.24 -1.49 -10.32
CA ARG A 161 25.57 -1.27 -11.60
C ARG A 161 26.44 -0.47 -12.57
N ARG A 162 27.11 0.58 -12.11
CA ARG A 162 28.00 1.39 -12.94
C ARG A 162 29.22 0.58 -13.41
N GLN A 163 29.80 -0.23 -12.53
CA GLN A 163 31.00 -1.02 -12.84
C GLN A 163 30.72 -2.17 -13.81
N TYR A 164 29.65 -2.94 -13.58
CA TYR A 164 29.39 -4.17 -14.34
C TYR A 164 28.44 -3.97 -15.52
N HIS A 165 27.53 -3.00 -15.47
CA HIS A 165 26.57 -2.74 -16.54
C HIS A 165 26.84 -1.44 -17.31
N GLY A 166 27.83 -0.63 -16.90
CA GLY A 166 28.12 0.66 -17.53
C GLY A 166 26.97 1.68 -17.42
N ASP A 167 25.94 1.37 -16.64
CA ASP A 167 24.70 2.14 -16.57
C ASP A 167 24.72 3.04 -15.33
N GLY A 168 24.84 4.35 -15.56
CA GLY A 168 24.83 5.39 -14.52
C GLY A 168 23.43 5.80 -14.04
N LYS A 169 22.36 5.21 -14.59
CA LYS A 169 20.99 5.58 -14.24
C LYS A 169 20.65 5.12 -12.82
N ASN A 170 20.20 6.04 -11.97
CA ASN A 170 19.67 5.70 -10.66
C ASN A 170 18.22 5.18 -10.78
N PRO A 171 17.93 3.88 -10.54
CA PRO A 171 16.58 3.34 -10.60
C PRO A 171 15.74 3.70 -9.37
N PHE A 172 16.37 4.18 -8.30
CA PHE A 172 15.74 4.56 -7.04
C PHE A 172 15.38 6.06 -6.97
N GLY A 173 15.80 6.85 -7.97
CA GLY A 173 15.41 8.24 -8.07
C GLY A 173 13.89 8.34 -8.25
N LYS A 174 13.24 9.25 -7.51
CA LYS A 174 11.83 9.58 -7.75
C LYS A 174 11.68 9.90 -9.24
N ALA A 175 10.85 9.13 -9.96
CA ALA A 175 10.63 9.32 -11.38
C ALA A 175 10.28 10.80 -11.62
N GLY A 176 11.24 11.56 -12.15
CA GLY A 176 11.03 12.96 -12.44
C GLY A 176 9.82 13.04 -13.34
N LYS A 177 8.75 13.69 -12.87
CA LYS A 177 7.61 14.07 -13.70
C LYS A 177 8.21 14.80 -14.89
N LYS A 178 8.35 14.13 -16.04
CA LYS A 178 8.77 14.77 -17.28
C LYS A 178 7.71 15.82 -17.55
N LYS A 179 8.00 17.09 -17.22
CA LYS A 179 7.23 18.24 -17.69
C LYS A 179 7.31 18.18 -19.21
N LYS A 180 6.32 17.57 -19.85
CA LYS A 180 6.04 17.84 -21.26
C LYS A 180 5.68 19.31 -21.32
N ARG A 181 6.63 20.17 -21.67
CA ARG A 181 6.32 21.53 -22.12
C ARG A 181 5.54 21.31 -23.42
N ALA A 182 4.22 21.43 -23.36
CA ALA A 182 3.41 21.53 -24.56
C ALA A 182 3.84 22.82 -25.26
N SER A 183 4.51 22.71 -26.41
CA SER A 183 4.68 23.84 -27.30
C SER A 183 3.33 24.07 -27.98
N SER A 184 2.54 24.99 -27.45
CA SER A 184 1.43 25.59 -28.17
C SER A 184 2.02 26.53 -29.23
N VAL A 185 2.08 26.08 -30.47
CA VAL A 185 2.02 26.99 -31.63
C VAL A 185 0.68 26.72 -32.29
N VAL A 186 -0.19 27.72 -32.20
CA VAL A 186 -1.55 27.78 -32.71
C VAL A 186 -1.51 28.44 -34.10
N ALA A 187 -2.48 28.06 -34.94
CA ALA A 187 -2.92 28.70 -36.19
C ALA A 187 -2.14 28.24 -37.45
N ALA A 188 -2.76 27.90 -38.59
CA ALA A 188 -4.15 27.99 -39.02
C ALA A 188 -4.40 27.07 -40.24
N GLU A 189 -5.68 27.02 -40.62
CA GLU A 189 -6.24 26.71 -41.96
C GLU A 189 -6.67 25.27 -42.27
N GLY A 190 -7.95 25.17 -42.67
CA GLY A 190 -8.39 24.13 -43.60
C GLY A 190 -9.62 23.31 -43.21
N LEU A 191 -10.77 23.94 -42.95
CA LEU A 191 -12.06 23.25 -43.06
C LEU A 191 -12.25 22.77 -44.52
N ARG A 192 -12.42 21.46 -44.76
CA ARG A 192 -13.28 20.91 -45.83
C ARG A 192 -13.45 19.39 -45.74
N HIS A 193 -14.74 19.05 -45.68
CA HIS A 193 -15.41 17.89 -46.26
C HIS A 193 -15.53 16.54 -45.52
N VAL A 194 -16.82 16.22 -45.35
CA VAL A 194 -17.48 14.97 -45.00
C VAL A 194 -17.13 13.89 -46.03
N GLY A 195 -16.77 12.70 -45.54
CA GLY A 195 -16.53 11.52 -46.35
C GLY A 195 -16.43 10.27 -45.47
N ASN A 196 -17.51 9.50 -45.47
CA ASN A 196 -17.73 8.26 -44.75
C ASN A 196 -16.75 7.16 -45.23
N SER A 197 -16.03 6.48 -44.32
CA SER A 197 -15.56 5.10 -44.53
C SER A 197 -15.09 4.49 -43.20
N VAL A 198 -15.80 3.47 -42.75
CA VAL A 198 -15.42 2.59 -41.64
C VAL A 198 -14.29 1.69 -42.15
N SER A 199 -13.08 1.85 -41.61
CA SER A 199 -11.99 0.88 -41.78
C SER A 199 -11.63 0.30 -40.43
N MET A 200 -11.86 -1.01 -40.32
CA MET A 200 -11.59 -1.87 -39.17
C MET A 200 -10.08 -2.13 -39.10
N GLU A 201 -9.35 -1.40 -38.24
CA GLU A 201 -7.93 -1.68 -38.00
C GLU A 201 -7.76 -2.92 -37.12
N LEU A 202 -7.17 -3.96 -37.71
CA LEU A 202 -6.67 -5.15 -37.01
C LEU A 202 -5.48 -4.79 -36.11
N LEU A 203 -5.53 -5.28 -34.87
CA LEU A 203 -4.43 -5.25 -33.91
C LEU A 203 -3.18 -5.98 -34.46
N PRO A 204 -1.96 -5.42 -34.32
CA PRO A 204 -0.75 -6.11 -34.74
C PRO A 204 -0.44 -7.29 -33.81
N THR A 205 -0.32 -8.46 -34.43
CA THR A 205 0.15 -9.71 -33.82
C THR A 205 1.61 -9.55 -33.41
N ARG A 206 1.90 -9.73 -32.12
CA ARG A 206 3.23 -9.58 -31.54
C ARG A 206 4.15 -10.71 -32.01
N ALA A 207 4.98 -10.41 -33.00
CA ALA A 207 6.20 -11.15 -33.27
C ALA A 207 7.32 -10.72 -32.30
N ASP A 208 8.21 -11.66 -32.05
CA ASP A 208 9.55 -11.52 -31.49
C ASP A 208 9.70 -11.43 -29.96
N ALA A 209 9.77 -12.62 -29.34
CA ALA A 209 10.45 -12.85 -28.08
C ALA A 209 11.35 -14.07 -28.24
N SER A 210 12.40 -13.95 -29.06
CA SER A 210 13.50 -14.92 -29.11
C SER A 210 14.82 -14.17 -29.12
N GLN A 211 15.24 -13.71 -27.94
CA GLN A 211 16.64 -13.51 -27.58
C GLN A 211 16.77 -13.12 -26.10
N PHE A 212 16.79 -14.12 -25.23
CA PHE A 212 17.39 -13.99 -23.89
C PHE A 212 18.32 -15.19 -23.70
N LYS A 213 19.60 -14.99 -24.03
CA LYS A 213 20.68 -15.96 -23.83
C LYS A 213 21.24 -15.73 -22.43
N TYR A 214 21.04 -16.68 -21.52
CA TYR A 214 21.75 -16.69 -20.23
C TYR A 214 23.19 -17.18 -20.43
N PRO A 215 24.19 -16.57 -19.78
CA PRO A 215 25.55 -17.14 -19.73
C PRO A 215 25.58 -18.33 -18.78
N LYS A 216 26.28 -19.41 -19.17
CA LYS A 216 26.58 -20.55 -18.29
C LYS A 216 27.65 -20.15 -17.27
N PRO A 217 27.52 -20.53 -15.98
CA PRO A 217 28.57 -20.37 -14.99
C PRO A 217 29.69 -21.41 -15.16
N PRO A 218 30.88 -21.16 -14.58
CA PRO A 218 32.08 -22.00 -14.72
C PRO A 218 31.92 -23.40 -14.12
#